data_AF-A0A1H7HIY5-F1
#
_entry.id   AF-A0A1H7HIY5-F1
#
_cell.length_a   1.000
_cell.length_b   1.000
_cell.length_c   1.000
_cell.angle_alpha   90.00
_cell.angle_beta   90.00
_cell.angle_gamma   90.00
#
_symmetry.space_group_name_H-M   'P 1'
#
loop_
_entity.id
_entity.type
_entity.pdbx_description
1 polymer ?
#
loop_
_entity_poly.entity_id
_entity_poly.type
_entity_poly.pdbx_seq_one_letter_code
_entity_poly.pdbx_strand_id
1 'polypeptide(L)'
;MQKQTGQVKINLSGRRLPLRVKPALADPTPLVDNCPVTRRVILISPMPGQVHELVKALTDSCFDVLVFHRWEPDLHERLVFDLLIYDLSVAGTIDAFAGISSRLNREAEHATPCLYLVGEKMIGSASGPMLQEELLVWPARPQEALYRVQRMIGNSPAAPKRGFLPQEGQRIGFKDLWLDRERMSVHRNNDRIHLTKTEYDLLLKLIDAKGAVISREEMLSDIWETDFTGGSNVVDVHIKSLRKKLGDNAASPQYIVTVRGVGYRLAD
;
A
#
# COMPACT_ATOMS: atom_id res chain seq x y z
N MET A 1 -38.13 -24.74 -63.70
CA MET A 1 -38.65 -24.49 -62.34
C MET A 1 -37.59 -23.75 -61.55
N GLN A 2 -37.68 -22.41 -61.53
CA GLN A 2 -36.74 -21.50 -60.87
C GLN A 2 -37.22 -21.24 -59.44
N LYS A 3 -36.33 -21.38 -58.44
CA LYS A 3 -36.60 -20.95 -57.06
C LYS A 3 -36.18 -19.49 -56.92
N GLN A 4 -37.16 -18.60 -56.79
CA GLN A 4 -36.97 -17.21 -56.38
C GLN A 4 -36.86 -17.13 -54.85
N THR A 5 -35.73 -16.63 -54.38
CA THR A 5 -35.47 -16.29 -52.98
C THR A 5 -36.11 -14.93 -52.66
N GLY A 6 -37.02 -14.90 -51.69
CA GLY A 6 -37.67 -13.67 -51.23
C GLY A 6 -36.70 -12.79 -50.44
N GLN A 7 -36.56 -11.53 -50.87
CA GLN A 7 -35.94 -10.45 -50.09
C GLN A 7 -37.00 -9.77 -49.22
N VAL A 8 -36.82 -9.81 -47.90
CA VAL A 8 -37.53 -8.94 -46.96
C VAL A 8 -36.78 -7.60 -46.92
N LYS A 9 -37.40 -6.54 -47.42
CA LYS A 9 -36.90 -5.15 -47.31
C LYS A 9 -37.13 -4.64 -45.88
N ILE A 10 -36.06 -4.48 -45.11
CA ILE A 10 -36.11 -3.77 -43.83
C ILE A 10 -35.80 -2.30 -44.11
N ASN A 11 -36.78 -1.43 -43.88
CA ASN A 11 -36.69 0.00 -44.12
C ASN A 11 -36.05 0.67 -42.88
N LEU A 12 -34.75 0.96 -42.93
CA LEU A 12 -34.05 1.69 -41.87
C LEU A 12 -34.04 3.18 -42.20
N SER A 13 -35.03 3.90 -41.70
CA SER A 13 -35.05 5.36 -41.69
C SER A 13 -33.91 5.89 -40.82
N GLY A 14 -32.94 6.54 -41.46
CA GLY A 14 -31.76 7.10 -40.81
C GLY A 14 -32.11 8.26 -39.88
N ARG A 15 -31.93 8.04 -38.58
CA ARG A 15 -31.51 9.09 -37.63
C ARG A 15 -30.28 8.57 -36.89
N ARG A 16 -29.09 8.98 -37.33
CA ARG A 16 -27.85 8.80 -36.57
C ARG A 16 -27.89 9.79 -35.41
N LEU A 17 -28.16 9.30 -34.20
CA LEU A 17 -27.85 10.02 -32.97
C LEU A 17 -26.32 10.16 -32.89
N PRO A 18 -25.77 11.36 -32.60
CA PRO A 18 -24.34 11.50 -32.42
C PRO A 18 -23.93 10.71 -31.18
N LEU A 19 -23.14 9.65 -31.37
CA LEU A 19 -22.43 8.99 -30.28
C LEU A 19 -21.45 10.02 -29.69
N ARG A 20 -21.79 10.51 -28.49
CA ARG A 20 -20.91 11.36 -27.71
C ARG A 20 -19.78 10.46 -27.20
N VAL A 21 -18.70 10.38 -27.98
CA VAL A 21 -17.46 9.73 -27.56
C VAL A 21 -16.98 10.51 -26.34
N LYS A 22 -17.02 9.88 -25.16
CA LYS A 22 -16.36 10.44 -23.97
C LYS A 22 -14.90 10.71 -24.37
N PRO A 23 -14.33 11.89 -24.03
CA PRO A 23 -12.93 12.12 -24.30
C PRO A 23 -12.13 10.96 -23.71
N ALA A 24 -11.14 10.49 -24.46
CA ALA A 24 -10.15 9.55 -23.95
C ALA A 24 -9.69 10.05 -22.58
N LEU A 25 -9.65 9.15 -21.59
CA LEU A 25 -9.00 9.48 -20.33
C LEU A 25 -7.65 10.08 -20.68
N ALA A 26 -7.42 11.33 -20.27
CA ALA A 26 -6.11 11.93 -20.36
C ALA A 26 -5.11 10.91 -19.80
N ASP A 27 -4.00 10.71 -20.51
CA ASP A 27 -2.86 9.98 -19.95
C ASP A 27 -2.65 10.51 -18.52
N PRO A 28 -2.55 9.64 -17.50
CA PRO A 28 -2.27 10.11 -16.17
C PRO A 28 -0.96 10.88 -16.26
N THR A 29 -1.04 12.20 -16.11
CA THR A 29 0.09 13.08 -15.83
C THR A 29 0.96 12.33 -14.83
N PRO A 30 2.28 12.18 -15.06
CA PRO A 30 3.13 11.45 -14.13
C PRO A 30 2.85 12.04 -12.75
N LEU A 31 2.30 11.19 -11.88
CA LEU A 31 2.01 11.57 -10.50
C LEU A 31 3.35 12.06 -9.96
N VAL A 32 3.41 13.37 -9.74
CA VAL A 32 4.55 14.07 -9.16
C VAL A 32 5.13 13.20 -8.04
N ASP A 33 6.46 13.02 -8.03
CA ASP A 33 7.27 12.21 -7.08
C ASP A 33 7.17 12.66 -5.61
N ASN A 34 6.00 13.10 -5.17
CA ASN A 34 5.72 13.57 -3.84
C ASN A 34 4.70 12.65 -3.19
N CYS A 35 5.07 12.13 -2.02
CA CYS A 35 4.16 11.62 -1.01
C CYS A 35 3.87 12.75 0.00
N PRO A 36 2.98 13.73 -0.28
CA PRO A 36 2.75 14.86 0.63
C PRO A 36 2.00 14.43 1.90
N VAL A 37 1.19 13.37 1.83
CA VAL A 37 0.48 12.72 2.93
C VAL A 37 0.38 11.24 2.56
N THR A 38 0.89 10.34 3.39
CA THR A 38 0.78 8.90 3.14
C THR A 38 -0.47 8.35 3.79
N ARG A 39 -1.30 7.68 2.99
CA ARG A 39 -2.46 6.93 3.47
C ARG A 39 -1.96 5.58 3.95
N ARG A 40 -2.44 5.13 5.11
CA ARG A 40 -1.98 3.89 5.72
C ARG A 40 -2.86 2.73 5.30
N VAL A 41 -2.23 1.67 4.80
CA VAL A 41 -2.85 0.42 4.42
C VAL A 41 -2.36 -0.67 5.37
N ILE A 42 -3.27 -1.34 6.05
CA ILE A 42 -2.96 -2.56 6.79
C ILE A 42 -3.19 -3.73 5.84
N LEU A 43 -2.22 -4.63 5.72
CA LEU A 43 -2.36 -5.88 4.99
C LEU A 43 -2.19 -7.05 5.96
N ILE A 44 -3.22 -7.87 6.09
CA ILE A 44 -3.18 -9.09 6.90
C ILE A 44 -3.09 -10.28 5.96
N SER A 45 -1.99 -11.03 6.04
CA SER A 45 -1.82 -12.23 5.23
C SER A 45 -1.19 -13.36 6.03
N PRO A 46 -1.78 -14.58 6.02
CA PRO A 46 -1.17 -15.74 6.63
C PRO A 46 0.11 -16.19 5.90
N MET A 47 0.41 -15.60 4.73
CA MET A 47 1.59 -15.90 3.94
C MET A 47 2.17 -14.61 3.30
N PRO A 48 2.80 -13.71 4.08
CA PRO A 48 3.25 -12.40 3.57
C PRO A 48 4.22 -12.47 2.38
N GLY A 49 4.96 -13.57 2.25
CA GLY A 49 5.81 -13.81 1.08
C GLY A 49 5.04 -13.78 -0.25
N GLN A 50 3.76 -14.19 -0.28
CA GLN A 50 2.95 -14.21 -1.50
C GLN A 50 2.43 -12.83 -1.92
N VAL A 51 2.38 -11.86 -0.99
CA VAL A 51 1.88 -10.50 -1.22
C VAL A 51 3.02 -9.48 -1.33
N HIS A 52 4.27 -9.93 -1.35
CA HIS A 52 5.45 -9.04 -1.40
C HIS A 52 5.41 -8.04 -2.55
N GLU A 53 5.04 -8.49 -3.75
CA GLU A 53 4.93 -7.61 -4.93
C GLU A 53 3.80 -6.59 -4.80
N LEU A 54 2.72 -6.93 -4.07
CA LEU A 54 1.65 -5.99 -3.75
C LEU A 54 2.12 -4.92 -2.76
N VAL A 55 2.78 -5.32 -1.67
CA VAL A 55 3.36 -4.40 -0.69
C VAL A 55 4.30 -3.43 -1.40
N LYS A 56 5.20 -3.95 -2.23
CA LYS A 56 6.11 -3.13 -3.03
C LYS A 56 5.37 -2.12 -3.92
N ALA A 57 4.36 -2.56 -4.66
CA ALA A 57 3.59 -1.68 -5.55
C ALA A 57 2.86 -0.56 -4.81
N LEU A 58 2.32 -0.87 -3.62
CA LEU A 58 1.66 0.10 -2.75
C LEU A 58 2.66 1.11 -2.15
N THR A 59 3.79 0.63 -1.62
CA THR A 59 4.84 1.50 -1.05
C THR A 59 5.46 2.42 -2.12
N ASP A 60 5.75 1.88 -3.31
CA ASP A 60 6.21 2.67 -4.47
C ASP A 60 5.19 3.76 -4.87
N SER A 61 3.90 3.54 -4.57
CA SER A 61 2.79 4.47 -4.84
C SER A 61 2.43 5.34 -3.63
N CYS A 62 3.37 5.56 -2.70
CA CYS A 62 3.22 6.43 -1.52
C CYS A 62 2.20 5.97 -0.46
N PHE A 63 1.77 4.70 -0.48
CA PHE A 63 1.02 4.14 0.65
C PHE A 63 1.97 3.73 1.77
N ASP A 64 1.60 4.04 3.01
CA ASP A 64 2.28 3.51 4.19
C ASP A 64 1.70 2.13 4.51
N VAL A 65 2.42 1.07 4.18
CA VAL A 65 1.90 -0.30 4.25
C VAL A 65 2.45 -1.00 5.48
N LEU A 66 1.57 -1.47 6.36
CA LEU A 66 1.95 -2.35 7.48
C LEU A 66 1.39 -3.74 7.23
N VAL A 67 2.19 -4.77 7.43
CA VAL A 67 1.82 -6.15 7.12
C VAL A 67 1.84 -7.01 8.38
N PHE A 68 0.76 -7.75 8.61
CA PHE A 68 0.60 -8.65 9.76
C PHE A 68 0.25 -10.06 9.29
N HIS A 69 0.64 -11.08 10.06
CA HIS A 69 0.30 -12.47 9.75
C HIS A 69 -1.14 -12.85 10.09
N ARG A 70 -1.72 -12.13 11.04
CA ARG A 70 -3.06 -12.35 11.57
C ARG A 70 -3.63 -11.03 12.08
N TRP A 71 -4.95 -11.00 12.26
CA TRP A 71 -5.63 -9.93 12.97
C TRP A 71 -5.17 -9.87 14.43
N GLU A 72 -4.86 -8.68 14.92
CA GLU A 72 -4.61 -8.40 16.34
C GLU A 72 -5.73 -7.46 16.83
N PRO A 73 -6.45 -7.79 17.92
CA PRO A 73 -7.63 -7.02 18.37
C PRO A 73 -7.36 -5.53 18.62
N ASP A 74 -6.17 -5.21 19.14
CA ASP A 74 -5.82 -3.86 19.56
C ASP A 74 -5.33 -2.98 18.40
N LEU A 75 -5.35 -3.50 17.16
CA LEU A 75 -4.81 -2.81 15.99
C LEU A 75 -5.56 -1.49 15.73
N HIS A 76 -6.88 -1.49 15.91
CA HIS A 76 -7.73 -0.30 15.77
C HIS A 76 -7.48 0.75 16.86
N GLU A 77 -7.09 0.31 18.05
CA GLU A 77 -6.79 1.21 19.18
C GLU A 77 -5.42 1.85 19.03
N ARG A 78 -4.46 1.11 18.46
CA ARG A 78 -3.06 1.53 18.34
C ARG A 78 -2.75 2.28 17.05
N LEU A 79 -3.47 2.01 15.97
CA LEU A 79 -3.14 2.51 14.63
C LEU A 79 -4.36 3.11 13.93
N VAL A 80 -4.19 4.32 13.43
CA VAL A 80 -5.13 4.91 12.45
C VAL A 80 -4.74 4.44 11.05
N PHE A 81 -5.66 3.85 10.32
CA PHE A 81 -5.45 3.39 8.94
C PHE A 81 -6.65 3.64 8.04
N ASP A 82 -6.39 3.79 6.75
CA ASP A 82 -7.36 4.23 5.74
C ASP A 82 -7.99 3.06 4.97
N LEU A 83 -7.33 1.91 4.94
CA LEU A 83 -7.80 0.72 4.21
C LEU A 83 -7.20 -0.54 4.82
N LEU A 84 -8.00 -1.60 4.86
CA LEU A 84 -7.59 -2.96 5.21
C LEU A 84 -7.53 -3.83 3.96
N ILE A 85 -6.47 -4.60 3.80
CA ILE A 85 -6.37 -5.71 2.84
C ILE A 85 -6.31 -7.00 3.66
N TYR A 86 -7.23 -7.91 3.42
CA TYR A 86 -7.24 -9.21 4.11
C TYR A 86 -7.05 -10.35 3.12
N ASP A 87 -5.98 -11.12 3.30
CA ASP A 87 -5.64 -12.23 2.42
C ASP A 87 -6.25 -13.55 2.90
N LEU A 88 -7.21 -14.02 2.11
CA LEU A 88 -7.91 -15.29 2.23
C LEU A 88 -7.55 -16.25 1.10
N SER A 89 -6.52 -15.95 0.30
CA SER A 89 -6.23 -16.69 -0.93
C SER A 89 -5.68 -18.10 -0.69
N VAL A 90 -4.93 -18.30 0.39
CA VAL A 90 -4.22 -19.57 0.66
C VAL A 90 -5.09 -20.58 1.42
N ALA A 91 -5.82 -20.13 2.44
CA ALA A 91 -6.58 -21.00 3.34
C ALA A 91 -7.97 -20.44 3.68
N GLY A 92 -8.45 -19.46 2.92
CA GLY A 92 -9.76 -18.86 3.13
C GLY A 92 -10.89 -19.85 2.85
N THR A 93 -11.86 -19.86 3.75
CA THR A 93 -13.18 -20.46 3.56
C THR A 93 -14.24 -19.37 3.69
N ILE A 94 -15.47 -19.66 3.27
CA ILE A 94 -16.62 -18.77 3.47
C ILE A 94 -16.82 -18.52 4.98
N ASP A 95 -16.62 -19.54 5.82
CA ASP A 95 -16.70 -19.41 7.28
C ASP A 95 -15.60 -18.51 7.83
N ALA A 96 -14.37 -18.63 7.30
CA ALA A 96 -13.27 -17.75 7.67
C ALA A 96 -13.60 -16.28 7.32
N PHE A 97 -14.09 -16.05 6.10
CA PHE A 97 -14.57 -14.73 5.68
C PHE A 97 -15.66 -14.20 6.63
N ALA A 98 -16.70 -14.99 6.93
CA ALA A 98 -17.78 -14.58 7.82
C ALA A 98 -17.28 -14.26 9.24
N GLY A 99 -16.34 -15.06 9.77
CA GLY A 99 -15.70 -14.81 11.05
C GLY A 99 -14.89 -13.51 11.08
N ILE A 100 -14.22 -13.17 9.98
CA ILE A 100 -13.45 -11.93 9.86
C ILE A 100 -14.37 -10.72 9.67
N SER A 101 -15.29 -10.78 8.72
CA SER A 101 -16.25 -9.70 8.45
C SER A 101 -17.07 -9.36 9.69
N SER A 102 -17.53 -10.37 10.45
CA SER A 102 -18.25 -10.13 11.71
C SER A 102 -17.39 -9.50 12.80
N ARG A 103 -16.10 -9.84 12.91
CA ARG A 103 -15.16 -9.19 13.84
C ARG A 103 -14.91 -7.75 13.44
N LEU A 104 -14.56 -7.50 12.18
CA LEU A 104 -14.33 -6.16 11.64
C LEU A 104 -15.58 -5.29 11.85
N ASN A 105 -16.78 -5.79 11.56
CA ASN A 105 -18.01 -5.02 11.79
C ASN A 105 -18.33 -4.74 13.26
N ARG A 106 -17.78 -5.53 14.20
CA ARG A 106 -17.95 -5.31 15.64
C ARG A 106 -16.93 -4.33 16.22
N GLU A 107 -15.70 -4.39 15.73
CA GLU A 107 -14.56 -3.61 16.23
C GLU A 107 -14.40 -2.28 15.48
N ALA A 108 -14.89 -2.19 14.25
CA ALA A 108 -14.84 -0.99 13.46
C ALA A 108 -16.00 -0.05 13.82
N GLU A 109 -15.77 0.87 14.76
CA GLU A 109 -16.65 2.03 14.98
C GLU A 109 -16.76 2.92 13.72
N HIS A 110 -15.82 2.77 12.78
CA HIS A 110 -15.78 3.47 11.49
C HIS A 110 -15.72 2.46 10.34
N ALA A 111 -16.47 2.69 9.27
CA ALA A 111 -16.50 1.86 8.07
C ALA A 111 -15.19 1.95 7.25
N THR A 112 -14.07 1.46 7.80
CA THR A 112 -12.80 1.38 7.09
C THR A 112 -12.95 0.42 5.90
N PRO A 113 -12.69 0.87 4.67
CA PRO A 113 -12.88 0.03 3.49
C PRO A 113 -11.94 -1.19 3.55
N CYS A 114 -12.49 -2.37 3.22
CA CYS A 114 -11.76 -3.63 3.23
C CYS A 114 -11.72 -4.26 1.83
N LEU A 115 -10.52 -4.60 1.37
CA LEU A 115 -10.26 -5.38 0.17
C LEU A 115 -9.89 -6.81 0.57
N TYR A 116 -10.64 -7.81 0.11
CA TYR A 116 -10.35 -9.21 0.39
C TYR A 116 -9.63 -9.84 -0.81
N LEU A 117 -8.43 -10.36 -0.57
CA LEU A 117 -7.74 -11.22 -1.54
C LEU A 117 -8.28 -12.64 -1.39
N VAL A 118 -8.79 -13.23 -2.46
CA VAL A 118 -9.51 -14.51 -2.42
C VAL A 118 -8.97 -15.51 -3.41
N GLY A 119 -9.09 -16.80 -3.11
CA GLY A 119 -8.79 -17.85 -4.09
C GLY A 119 -9.92 -18.00 -5.11
N GLU A 120 -9.60 -18.48 -6.31
CA GLU A 120 -10.58 -18.67 -7.41
C GLU A 120 -11.80 -19.49 -6.99
N LYS A 121 -11.59 -20.55 -6.19
CA LYS A 121 -12.66 -21.41 -5.66
C LYS A 121 -13.68 -20.66 -4.82
N MET A 122 -13.26 -19.61 -4.10
CA MET A 122 -14.18 -18.84 -3.25
C MET A 122 -15.11 -17.93 -4.06
N ILE A 123 -14.70 -17.49 -5.24
CA ILE A 123 -15.57 -16.67 -6.11
C ILE A 123 -16.78 -17.48 -6.58
N GLY A 124 -16.55 -18.73 -7.01
CA GLY A 124 -17.63 -19.61 -7.47
C GLY A 124 -18.66 -19.95 -6.38
N SER A 125 -18.33 -19.73 -5.11
CA SER A 125 -19.20 -19.98 -3.96
C SER A 125 -19.54 -18.71 -3.17
N ALA A 126 -19.20 -17.52 -3.68
CA ALA A 126 -19.47 -16.26 -3.02
C ALA A 126 -20.98 -16.03 -2.89
N SER A 127 -21.43 -15.69 -1.69
CA SER A 127 -22.86 -15.50 -1.40
C SER A 127 -23.07 -14.49 -0.26
N GLY A 128 -24.29 -13.97 -0.18
CA GLY A 128 -24.70 -13.11 0.94
C GLY A 128 -23.86 -11.83 1.09
N PRO A 129 -23.41 -11.49 2.31
CA PRO A 129 -22.62 -10.29 2.58
C PRO A 129 -21.33 -10.17 1.74
N MET A 130 -20.73 -11.31 1.37
CA MET A 130 -19.49 -11.34 0.59
C MET A 130 -19.63 -10.67 -0.79
N LEU A 131 -20.84 -10.64 -1.36
CA LEU A 131 -21.11 -10.00 -2.66
C LEU A 131 -21.12 -8.46 -2.58
N GLN A 132 -21.16 -7.90 -1.38
CA GLN A 132 -21.14 -6.45 -1.15
C GLN A 132 -19.72 -5.93 -0.86
N GLU A 133 -18.78 -6.85 -0.60
CA GLU A 133 -17.39 -6.52 -0.32
C GLU A 133 -16.57 -6.36 -1.61
N GLU A 134 -15.45 -5.64 -1.51
CA GLU A 134 -14.47 -5.60 -2.59
C GLU A 134 -13.60 -6.88 -2.55
N LEU A 135 -13.73 -7.72 -3.57
CA LEU A 135 -12.96 -8.96 -3.72
C LEU A 135 -11.96 -8.85 -4.87
N LEU A 136 -10.78 -9.46 -4.70
CA LEU A 136 -9.79 -9.65 -5.76
C LEU A 136 -9.26 -11.08 -5.74
N VAL A 137 -9.30 -11.78 -6.87
CA VAL A 137 -8.64 -13.09 -7.00
C VAL A 137 -7.14 -12.91 -6.83
N TRP A 138 -6.50 -13.72 -5.98
CA TRP A 138 -5.06 -13.69 -5.75
C TRP A 138 -4.45 -15.08 -5.93
N PRO A 139 -3.26 -15.20 -6.56
CA PRO A 139 -2.38 -14.14 -7.04
C PRO A 139 -2.89 -13.43 -8.33
N ALA A 140 -2.80 -12.10 -8.35
CA ALA A 140 -3.09 -11.25 -9.50
C ALA A 140 -1.93 -10.30 -9.80
N ARG A 141 -2.05 -9.51 -10.88
CA ARG A 141 -1.10 -8.42 -11.13
C ARG A 141 -1.21 -7.38 -10.00
N PRO A 142 -0.12 -6.99 -9.33
CA PRO A 142 -0.16 -6.01 -8.23
C PRO A 142 -0.84 -4.68 -8.59
N GLN A 143 -0.76 -4.27 -9.85
CA GLN A 143 -1.39 -3.06 -10.36
C GLN A 143 -2.91 -3.10 -10.29
N GLU A 144 -3.53 -4.29 -10.37
CA GLU A 144 -4.98 -4.42 -10.24
C GLU A 144 -5.42 -4.13 -8.79
N ALA A 145 -4.71 -4.70 -7.81
CA ALA A 145 -4.95 -4.41 -6.40
C ALA A 145 -4.69 -2.93 -6.09
N LEU A 146 -3.59 -2.35 -6.60
CA LEU A 146 -3.27 -0.94 -6.44
C LEU A 146 -4.40 -0.04 -6.95
N TYR A 147 -4.94 -0.32 -8.14
CA TYR A 147 -6.06 0.44 -8.70
C TYR A 147 -7.31 0.40 -7.79
N ARG A 148 -7.63 -0.78 -7.24
CA ARG A 148 -8.75 -0.94 -6.29
C ARG A 148 -8.51 -0.15 -5.00
N VAL A 149 -7.32 -0.26 -4.42
CA VAL A 149 -6.92 0.50 -3.22
C VAL A 149 -7.04 2.00 -3.46
N GLN A 150 -6.52 2.50 -4.58
CA GLN A 150 -6.62 3.92 -4.95
C GLN A 150 -8.08 4.37 -5.11
N ARG A 151 -8.93 3.57 -5.76
CA ARG A 151 -10.36 3.85 -5.92
C ARG A 151 -11.10 3.89 -4.58
N MET A 152 -10.83 2.92 -3.69
CA MET A 152 -11.49 2.80 -2.39
C MET A 152 -11.12 3.97 -1.46
N ILE A 153 -9.84 4.31 -1.39
CA ILE A 153 -9.36 5.44 -0.57
C ILE A 153 -9.79 6.78 -1.18
N GLY A 154 -9.78 6.92 -2.50
CA GLY A 154 -10.19 8.14 -3.20
C GLY A 154 -11.67 8.50 -3.05
N ASN A 155 -12.53 7.51 -2.80
CA ASN A 155 -13.97 7.71 -2.56
C ASN A 155 -14.31 7.99 -1.08
N SER A 156 -13.34 7.89 -0.17
CA SER A 156 -13.53 8.20 1.25
C SER A 156 -13.24 9.68 1.51
N PRO A 157 -14.11 10.43 2.23
CA PRO A 157 -13.89 11.85 2.49
C PRO A 157 -12.53 12.03 3.16
N ALA A 158 -11.65 12.80 2.51
CA ALA A 158 -10.33 13.09 3.03
C ALA A 158 -10.46 13.90 4.33
N ALA A 159 -9.80 13.46 5.40
CA ALA A 159 -9.61 14.30 6.58
C ALA A 159 -8.87 15.60 6.15
N PRO A 160 -9.27 16.76 6.70
CA PRO A 160 -8.71 18.04 6.28
C PRO A 160 -7.22 18.12 6.57
N LYS A 161 -6.47 18.59 5.57
CA LYS A 161 -5.03 18.82 5.63
C LYS A 161 -4.72 19.96 6.60
N ARG A 162 -3.94 19.70 7.66
CA ARG A 162 -3.23 20.76 8.39
C ARG A 162 -1.96 21.10 7.63
N GLY A 163 -1.98 22.21 6.90
CA GLY A 163 -0.75 22.89 6.51
C GLY A 163 -0.11 23.48 7.76
N PHE A 164 1.14 23.12 8.04
CA PHE A 164 1.91 23.69 9.13
C PHE A 164 2.95 24.67 8.58
N LEU A 165 2.99 25.86 9.19
CA LEU A 165 3.96 26.92 8.89
C LEU A 165 5.32 26.61 9.52
N PRO A 166 6.42 27.21 9.02
CA PRO A 166 7.76 26.86 9.46
C PRO A 166 8.11 27.44 10.85
N GLN A 167 8.47 26.60 11.83
CA GLN A 167 9.31 26.96 13.00
C GLN A 167 10.59 26.11 13.09
N GLU A 168 11.70 26.68 13.58
CA GLU A 168 13.00 26.01 13.65
C GLU A 168 13.01 24.85 14.66
N GLY A 169 12.70 23.65 14.16
CA GLY A 169 12.80 22.40 14.90
C GLY A 169 14.24 21.86 14.95
N GLN A 170 14.48 20.94 15.87
CA GLN A 170 15.76 20.25 16.07
C GLN A 170 16.19 19.50 14.80
N ARG A 171 17.17 20.07 14.08
CA ARG A 171 17.69 19.50 12.84
C ARG A 171 18.74 18.43 13.14
N ILE A 172 18.62 17.27 12.49
CA ILE A 172 19.66 16.25 12.48
C ILE A 172 20.27 16.19 11.10
N GLY A 173 21.57 16.43 10.99
CA GLY A 173 22.32 16.30 9.75
C GLY A 173 22.94 14.91 9.63
N PHE A 174 22.88 14.32 8.44
CA PHE A 174 23.66 13.14 8.06
C PHE A 174 24.05 13.23 6.59
N LYS A 175 25.35 13.36 6.32
CA LYS A 175 25.90 13.64 4.98
C LYS A 175 25.26 14.91 4.39
N ASP A 176 24.68 14.82 3.20
CA ASP A 176 23.93 15.86 2.50
C ASP A 176 22.44 15.91 2.88
N LEU A 177 22.00 15.05 3.80
CA LEU A 177 20.64 15.03 4.32
C LEU A 177 20.52 15.84 5.61
N TRP A 178 19.38 16.49 5.78
CA TRP A 178 18.94 16.94 7.08
C TRP A 178 17.49 16.55 7.34
N LEU A 179 17.21 16.21 8.59
CA LEU A 179 15.90 15.78 9.07
C LEU A 179 15.38 16.81 10.06
N ASP A 180 14.11 17.14 9.93
CA ASP A 180 13.34 17.87 10.93
C ASP A 180 12.45 16.87 11.65
N ARG A 181 12.71 16.67 12.95
CA ARG A 181 11.97 15.70 13.78
C ARG A 181 10.53 16.14 14.03
N GLU A 182 10.34 17.41 14.37
CA GLU A 182 9.02 17.94 14.69
C GLU A 182 8.11 17.92 13.47
N ARG A 183 8.67 18.23 12.29
CA ARG A 183 7.93 18.23 11.03
C ARG A 183 7.92 16.90 10.31
N MET A 184 8.61 15.89 10.84
CA MET A 184 8.74 14.57 10.20
C MET A 184 9.14 14.68 8.72
N SER A 185 10.16 15.49 8.44
CA SER A 185 10.58 15.78 7.06
C SER A 185 12.06 15.53 6.84
N VAL A 186 12.39 15.10 5.63
CA VAL A 186 13.76 14.82 5.18
C VAL A 186 14.04 15.70 3.97
N HIS A 187 15.23 16.26 3.91
CA HIS A 187 15.66 17.13 2.83
C HIS A 187 17.08 16.77 2.44
N ARG A 188 17.37 16.91 1.14
CA ARG A 188 18.74 16.92 0.60
C ARG A 188 19.01 18.33 0.14
N ASN A 189 20.00 19.00 0.72
CA ASN A 189 20.22 20.43 0.50
C ASN A 189 18.92 21.24 0.76
N ASN A 190 18.34 21.88 -0.26
CA ASN A 190 17.06 22.60 -0.16
C ASN A 190 15.86 21.82 -0.71
N ASP A 191 16.07 20.60 -1.21
CA ASP A 191 15.02 19.79 -1.83
C ASP A 191 14.43 18.80 -0.83
N ARG A 192 13.11 18.85 -0.66
CA ARG A 192 12.40 17.90 0.22
C ARG A 192 12.37 16.52 -0.41
N ILE A 193 12.77 15.51 0.35
CA ILE A 193 12.59 14.10 0.02
C ILE A 193 11.31 13.60 0.68
N HIS A 194 10.38 13.11 -0.14
CA HIS A 194 9.10 12.60 0.35
C HIS A 194 9.18 11.13 0.73
N LEU A 195 9.18 10.88 2.04
CA LEU A 195 9.13 9.53 2.61
C LEU A 195 7.72 9.22 3.15
N THR A 196 7.35 7.94 3.13
CA THR A 196 6.26 7.41 3.96
C THR A 196 6.65 7.47 5.43
N LYS A 197 5.66 7.38 6.33
CA LYS A 197 5.90 7.33 7.78
C LYS A 197 6.88 6.21 8.14
N THR A 198 6.65 5.00 7.65
CA THR A 198 7.54 3.85 7.89
C THR A 198 8.96 4.08 7.35
N GLU A 199 9.11 4.64 6.15
CA GLU A 199 10.43 4.96 5.58
C GLU A 199 11.16 6.04 6.40
N TYR A 200 10.44 7.06 6.88
CA TYR A 200 10.99 8.07 7.77
C TYR A 200 11.45 7.44 9.09
N ASP A 201 10.62 6.61 9.71
CA ASP A 201 10.93 5.96 10.98
C ASP A 201 12.12 5.01 10.85
N LEU A 202 12.23 4.27 9.74
CA LEU A 202 13.41 3.46 9.41
C LEU A 202 14.68 4.31 9.30
N LEU A 203 14.63 5.43 8.57
CA LEU A 203 15.77 6.32 8.42
C LEU A 203 16.19 6.92 9.76
N LEU A 204 15.22 7.40 10.54
CA LEU A 204 15.45 7.97 11.85
C LEU A 204 16.06 6.95 12.82
N LYS A 205 15.54 5.72 12.84
CA LYS A 205 16.06 4.63 13.68
C LYS A 205 17.51 4.30 13.33
N LEU A 206 17.85 4.24 12.04
CA LEU A 206 19.23 4.03 11.58
C LEU A 206 20.17 5.18 11.98
N ILE A 207 19.70 6.42 11.90
CA ILE A 207 20.46 7.61 12.33
C ILE A 207 20.70 7.57 13.84
N ASP A 208 19.67 7.25 14.62
CA ASP A 208 19.74 7.22 16.08
C ASP A 208 20.61 6.09 16.62
N ALA A 209 20.73 4.99 15.86
CA ALA A 209 21.66 3.90 16.16
C ALA A 209 23.14 4.25 15.91
N LYS A 210 23.45 5.42 15.35
CA LYS A 210 24.83 5.95 15.21
C LYS A 210 25.81 4.96 14.59
N GLY A 211 25.38 4.25 13.54
CA GLY A 211 26.19 3.26 12.81
C GLY A 211 26.14 1.83 13.37
N ALA A 212 25.50 1.61 14.52
CA ALA A 212 25.25 0.26 15.01
C ALA A 212 24.37 -0.54 14.03
N VAL A 213 24.59 -1.86 13.98
CA VAL A 213 23.77 -2.77 13.18
C VAL A 213 22.46 -3.01 13.90
N ILE A 214 21.36 -2.74 13.20
CA ILE A 214 20.01 -3.05 13.65
C ILE A 214 19.55 -4.29 12.91
N SER A 215 19.12 -5.30 13.65
CA SER A 215 18.58 -6.54 13.07
C SER A 215 17.24 -6.31 12.36
N ARG A 216 16.87 -7.18 11.43
CA ARG A 216 15.54 -7.11 10.79
C ARG A 216 14.43 -7.30 11.81
N GLU A 217 14.66 -8.19 12.76
CA GLU A 217 13.75 -8.53 13.85
C GLU A 217 13.53 -7.32 14.76
N GLU A 218 14.59 -6.59 15.12
CA GLU A 218 14.50 -5.36 15.90
C GLU A 218 13.81 -4.23 15.13
N MET A 219 14.10 -4.07 13.84
CA MET A 219 13.37 -3.09 13.01
C MET A 219 11.88 -3.40 12.92
N LEU A 220 11.55 -4.69 12.78
CA LEU A 220 10.18 -5.16 12.70
C LEU A 220 9.46 -4.92 14.03
N SER A 221 10.08 -5.28 15.15
CA SER A 221 9.58 -4.99 16.49
C SER A 221 9.32 -3.50 16.72
N ASP A 222 10.30 -2.64 16.44
CA ASP A 222 10.22 -1.26 16.90
C ASP A 222 9.37 -0.34 16.02
N ILE A 223 9.25 -0.66 14.72
CA ILE A 223 8.53 0.19 13.77
C ILE A 223 7.12 -0.35 13.50
N TRP A 224 6.94 -1.66 13.51
CA TRP A 224 5.62 -2.29 13.35
C TRP A 224 4.99 -2.71 14.68
N GLU A 225 5.68 -2.47 15.81
CA GLU A 225 5.24 -2.76 17.18
C GLU A 225 4.72 -4.19 17.38
N THR A 226 5.45 -5.15 16.80
CA THR A 226 5.08 -6.58 16.77
C THR A 226 6.25 -7.48 17.14
N ASP A 227 6.03 -8.44 18.05
CA ASP A 227 7.04 -9.45 18.44
C ASP A 227 7.30 -10.51 17.36
N PHE A 228 6.68 -10.35 16.19
CA PHE A 228 6.69 -11.36 15.16
C PHE A 228 7.99 -11.32 14.33
N THR A 229 8.73 -12.43 14.30
CA THR A 229 10.08 -12.52 13.69
C THR A 229 10.16 -13.31 12.37
N GLY A 230 9.03 -13.76 11.80
CA GLY A 230 9.02 -14.76 10.70
C GLY A 230 8.90 -14.20 9.27
N GLY A 231 9.96 -14.29 8.45
CA GLY A 231 9.85 -14.29 6.98
C GLY A 231 9.24 -13.03 6.33
N SER A 232 9.16 -11.93 7.08
CA SER A 232 8.60 -10.69 6.59
C SER A 232 9.67 -9.91 5.83
N ASN A 233 9.74 -10.11 4.51
CA ASN A 233 10.53 -9.27 3.60
C ASN A 233 10.07 -7.79 3.60
N VAL A 234 9.17 -7.40 4.51
CA VAL A 234 8.55 -6.07 4.59
C VAL A 234 9.60 -5.04 4.94
N VAL A 235 10.47 -5.30 5.94
CA VAL A 235 11.61 -4.41 6.23
C VAL A 235 12.43 -4.18 4.96
N ASP A 236 12.74 -5.25 4.24
CA ASP A 236 13.53 -5.20 3.00
C ASP A 236 12.80 -4.41 1.88
N VAL A 237 11.46 -4.50 1.77
CA VAL A 237 10.65 -3.68 0.83
C VAL A 237 10.80 -2.21 1.15
N HIS A 238 10.60 -1.83 2.41
CA HIS A 238 10.65 -0.44 2.83
C HIS A 238 12.07 0.12 2.76
N ILE A 239 13.10 -0.66 3.10
CA ILE A 239 14.49 -0.26 2.89
C ILE A 239 14.81 -0.09 1.41
N LYS A 240 14.32 -0.97 0.53
CA LYS A 240 14.51 -0.84 -0.92
C LYS A 240 13.84 0.43 -1.47
N SER A 241 12.61 0.71 -1.03
CA SER A 241 11.89 1.94 -1.41
C SER A 241 12.57 3.19 -0.86
N LEU A 242 12.98 3.18 0.41
CA LEU A 242 13.75 4.25 1.04
C LEU A 242 15.05 4.53 0.27
N ARG A 243 15.84 3.50 -0.03
CA ARG A 243 17.06 3.65 -0.85
C ARG A 243 16.76 4.30 -2.19
N LYS A 244 15.72 3.86 -2.90
CA LYS A 244 15.31 4.46 -4.17
C LYS A 244 15.02 5.95 -4.02
N LYS A 245 14.26 6.36 -2.98
CA LYS A 245 13.92 7.76 -2.71
C LYS A 245 15.11 8.60 -2.26
N LEU A 246 16.08 7.97 -1.60
CA LEU A 246 17.37 8.57 -1.28
C LEU A 246 18.35 8.54 -2.47
N GLY A 247 18.04 7.90 -3.60
CA GLY A 247 19.02 7.67 -4.67
C GLY A 247 20.23 6.81 -4.23
N ASP A 248 20.06 6.00 -3.19
CA ASP A 248 21.08 5.14 -2.60
C ASP A 248 21.19 3.82 -3.38
N ASN A 249 22.42 3.38 -3.69
CA ASN A 249 22.66 2.12 -4.37
C ASN A 249 23.15 1.06 -3.38
N ALA A 250 22.43 -0.06 -3.26
CA ALA A 250 22.80 -1.15 -2.35
C ALA A 250 24.18 -1.79 -2.66
N ALA A 251 24.67 -1.70 -3.89
CA ALA A 251 26.01 -2.18 -4.27
C ALA A 251 27.15 -1.21 -3.90
N SER A 252 26.82 0.08 -3.74
CA SER A 252 27.74 1.14 -3.33
C SER A 252 27.03 2.09 -2.36
N PRO A 253 26.69 1.63 -1.15
CA PRO A 253 25.78 2.35 -0.27
C PRO A 253 26.40 3.64 0.24
N GLN A 254 25.71 4.75 0.03
CA GLN A 254 26.04 6.05 0.59
C GLN A 254 25.33 6.29 1.91
N TYR A 255 24.12 5.74 2.11
CA TYR A 255 23.34 6.00 3.32
C TYR A 255 23.06 4.73 4.14
N ILE A 256 22.62 3.66 3.50
CA ILE A 256 22.16 2.45 4.19
C ILE A 256 23.02 1.28 3.76
N VAL A 257 23.75 0.66 4.68
CA VAL A 257 24.56 -0.53 4.42
C VAL A 257 23.77 -1.78 4.78
N THR A 258 23.74 -2.77 3.88
CA THR A 258 23.20 -4.09 4.19
C THR A 258 24.26 -4.94 4.90
N VAL A 259 23.98 -5.39 6.11
CA VAL A 259 24.78 -6.41 6.80
C VAL A 259 24.11 -7.76 6.54
N ARG A 260 24.69 -8.53 5.61
CA ARG A 260 24.10 -9.78 5.12
C ARG A 260 23.83 -10.75 6.27
N GLY A 261 22.63 -11.32 6.29
CA GLY A 261 22.19 -12.26 7.34
C GLY A 261 21.86 -11.63 8.68
N VAL A 262 22.03 -10.30 8.86
CA VAL A 262 21.78 -9.62 10.13
C VAL A 262 20.72 -8.53 9.96
N GLY A 263 20.99 -7.53 9.13
CA GLY A 263 20.08 -6.38 9.03
C GLY A 263 20.72 -5.21 8.30
N TYR A 264 20.54 -4.02 8.85
CA TYR A 264 20.98 -2.78 8.23
C TYR A 264 21.67 -1.87 9.25
N ARG A 265 22.56 -1.03 8.75
CA ARG A 265 23.18 0.05 9.53
C ARG A 265 23.27 1.30 8.68
N LEU A 266 23.43 2.43 9.35
CA LEU A 266 23.83 3.67 8.67
C LEU A 266 25.25 3.51 8.12
N ALA A 267 25.48 4.05 6.92
CA ALA A 267 26.81 4.12 6.32
C ALA A 267 27.72 5.05 7.11
N ASP A 268 29.01 4.75 7.06
CA ASP A 268 30.06 5.56 7.71
C ASP A 268 30.31 6.88 6.95
#